data_AF-A0A7Y4VBM8-F1
#
_entry.id   AF-A0A7Y4VBM8-F1
#
_cell.length_a   1.000
_cell.length_b   1.000
_cell.length_c   1.000
_cell.angle_alpha   90.00
_cell.angle_beta   90.00
_cell.angle_gamma   90.00
#
_symmetry.space_group_name_H-M   'P 1'
#
loop_
_entity.id
_entity.type
_entity.pdbx_description
1 polymer ?
#
loop_
_entity_poly.entity_id
_entity_poly.type
_entity_poly.pdbx_seq_one_letter_code
_entity_poly.pdbx_strand_id
1 'polypeptide(L)'
;MKYLALIPLLFVASCASRPQLAVRPAPPSAVEPVEAVRYSEVVRAYYIGRFVDPNHPETMHEQHPVYRIESTARWNLHPGSARTANLLNPPPDAAFAPPPSSDAVIAEMNRQREATARVMSEAVRLSRSYEELQNIFSQMKSVARNSALLGARVATTEQRVTEFGKELEKLSTTPAGQTNDVPAFVPDPPDAPKP
;
A
#
# COMPACT_ATOMS: atom_id res chain seq x y z
N MET A 1 26.51 45.35 81.32
CA MET A 1 26.90 46.28 80.23
C MET A 1 28.27 45.97 79.61
N LYS A 2 28.70 44.70 79.48
CA LYS A 2 30.04 44.34 78.97
C LYS A 2 30.04 43.55 77.65
N TYR A 3 28.87 43.09 77.20
CA TYR A 3 28.71 42.26 76.01
C TYR A 3 28.15 43.01 74.78
N LEU A 4 27.70 44.25 74.94
CA LEU A 4 27.18 45.07 73.84
C LEU A 4 28.28 45.65 72.93
N ALA A 5 29.52 45.72 73.42
CA ALA A 5 30.67 46.19 72.63
C ALA A 5 31.23 45.14 71.66
N LEU A 6 30.80 43.88 71.73
CA LEU A 6 31.24 42.79 70.86
C LEU A 6 30.44 42.67 69.56
N ILE A 7 29.26 43.28 69.50
CA ILE A 7 28.36 43.25 68.34
C ILE A 7 28.95 43.97 67.11
N PRO A 8 29.51 45.19 67.20
CA PRO A 8 30.08 45.85 66.01
C PRO A 8 31.33 45.14 65.48
N LEU A 9 32.09 44.43 66.33
CA LEU A 9 33.29 43.70 65.90
C LEU A 9 32.95 42.51 64.99
N LEU A 10 31.81 41.83 65.25
CA LEU A 10 31.34 40.71 64.43
C LEU A 10 30.87 41.15 63.03
N PHE A 11 30.30 42.36 62.90
CA PHE A 11 29.84 42.87 61.61
C PHE A 11 30.98 43.32 60.70
N VAL A 12 32.09 43.84 61.24
CA VAL A 12 33.26 44.27 60.44
C VAL A 12 34.08 43.09 59.93
N ALA A 13 34.14 41.98 60.69
CA ALA A 13 34.84 40.76 60.26
C ALA A 13 34.16 40.03 59.08
N SER A 14 32.85 40.23 58.89
CA SER A 14 32.08 39.51 57.85
C SER A 14 32.33 40.05 56.42
N CYS A 15 32.76 41.31 56.27
CA CYS A 15 32.97 41.94 54.96
C CYS A 15 34.32 41.62 54.28
N ALA A 16 35.24 40.92 54.94
CA ALA A 16 36.55 40.59 54.38
C ALA A 16 36.56 39.27 53.56
N SER A 17 35.47 38.51 53.57
CA SER A 17 35.36 37.25 52.83
C SER A 17 34.90 37.47 51.39
N ARG A 18 35.77 38.01 50.53
CA ARG A 18 35.59 37.93 49.08
C ARG A 18 36.46 36.80 48.52
N PRO A 19 35.90 35.65 48.13
CA PRO A 19 36.67 34.60 47.52
C PRO A 19 37.18 35.07 46.14
N GLN A 20 38.50 35.15 45.96
CA GLN A 20 39.09 35.36 44.64
C GLN A 20 38.88 34.10 43.80
N LEU A 21 38.00 34.17 42.80
CA LEU A 21 37.83 33.12 41.80
C LEU A 21 39.03 33.16 40.83
N ALA A 22 40.04 32.34 41.09
CA ALA A 22 41.12 32.12 40.14
C ALA A 22 40.64 31.12 39.07
N VAL A 23 40.30 31.61 37.88
CA VAL A 23 40.01 30.73 36.74
C VAL A 23 41.33 30.23 36.18
N ARG A 24 41.67 28.98 36.49
CA ARG A 24 42.83 28.31 35.89
C ARG A 24 42.35 27.55 34.66
N PRO A 25 43.04 27.66 33.50
CA PRO A 25 42.75 26.79 32.37
C PRO A 25 42.88 25.34 32.82
N ALA A 26 41.86 24.53 32.52
CA ALA A 26 41.96 23.10 32.75
C ALA A 26 43.17 22.58 31.96
N PRO A 27 44.01 21.72 32.56
CA PRO A 27 45.08 21.07 31.81
C PRO A 27 44.46 20.32 30.61
N PRO A 28 45.19 20.22 29.47
CA PRO A 28 44.68 19.47 28.34
C PRO A 28 44.33 18.05 28.79
N SER A 29 43.14 17.59 28.39
CA SER A 29 42.72 16.21 28.57
C SER A 29 43.83 15.28 28.11
N ALA A 30 44.15 14.25 28.92
CA ALA A 30 45.05 13.20 28.48
C ALA A 30 44.54 12.65 27.14
N VAL A 31 45.42 12.58 26.15
CA VAL A 31 45.08 11.99 24.85
C VAL A 31 45.05 10.49 25.08
N GLU A 32 43.85 9.92 25.08
CA GLU A 32 43.68 8.48 25.12
C GLU A 32 44.36 7.84 23.89
N PRO A 33 44.94 6.63 24.02
CA PRO A 33 45.52 5.91 22.89
C PRO A 33 44.53 5.79 21.74
N VAL A 34 45.01 5.83 20.50
CA VAL A 34 44.13 5.73 19.30
C VAL A 34 43.29 4.46 19.32
N GLU A 35 43.82 3.38 19.91
CA GLU A 35 43.16 2.09 20.11
C GLU A 35 41.95 2.17 21.05
N ALA A 36 41.92 3.14 21.96
CA ALA A 36 40.77 3.39 22.83
C ALA A 36 39.64 4.12 22.09
N VAL A 37 39.98 4.90 21.06
CA VAL A 37 39.04 5.71 20.28
C VAL A 37 38.46 4.91 19.10
N ARG A 38 39.28 4.08 18.44
CA ARG A 38 38.87 3.27 17.30
C ARG A 38 39.60 1.93 17.26
N TYR A 39 38.91 0.93 16.73
CA TYR A 39 39.56 -0.31 16.32
C TYR A 39 40.26 -0.07 14.97
N SER A 40 41.53 -0.47 14.88
CA SER A 40 42.31 -0.41 13.65
C SER A 40 41.83 -1.42 12.60
N GLU A 41 42.23 -1.19 11.35
CA GLU A 41 42.02 -2.18 10.29
C GLU A 41 42.82 -3.45 10.57
N VAL A 42 42.21 -4.60 10.28
CA VAL A 42 42.92 -5.88 10.29
C VAL A 42 43.38 -6.16 8.87
N VAL A 43 44.67 -5.98 8.61
CA VAL A 43 45.29 -6.26 7.31
C VAL A 43 46.00 -7.60 7.37
N ARG A 44 45.63 -8.53 6.48
CA ARG A 44 46.30 -9.84 6.35
C ARG A 44 47.03 -9.94 5.03
N ALA A 45 48.26 -10.44 5.08
CA ALA A 45 49.05 -10.77 3.90
C ALA A 45 48.71 -12.18 3.41
N TYR A 46 48.33 -12.27 2.14
CA TYR A 46 48.08 -13.51 1.42
C TYR A 46 49.19 -13.69 0.39
N TYR A 47 49.86 -14.83 0.41
CA TYR A 47 50.91 -15.12 -0.56
C TYR A 47 50.31 -15.83 -1.76
N ILE A 48 50.37 -15.18 -2.93
CA ILE A 48 49.97 -15.79 -4.19
C ILE A 48 51.23 -16.40 -4.79
N GLY A 49 51.18 -17.70 -5.10
CA GLY A 49 52.28 -18.40 -5.77
C GLY A 49 52.49 -17.93 -7.20
N ARG A 50 53.50 -18.49 -7.86
CA ARG A 50 53.70 -18.24 -9.30
C ARG A 50 52.49 -18.74 -10.07
N PHE A 51 51.95 -17.91 -10.96
CA PHE A 51 50.84 -18.30 -11.83
C PHE A 51 51.05 -17.77 -13.25
N VAL A 52 50.56 -18.53 -14.23
CA VAL A 52 50.54 -18.13 -15.64
C VAL A 52 49.12 -17.68 -15.95
N ASP A 53 48.95 -16.49 -16.53
CA ASP A 53 47.63 -15.97 -16.88
C ASP A 53 47.01 -16.84 -17.99
N PRO A 54 45.83 -17.46 -17.78
CA PRO A 54 45.16 -18.25 -18.81
C PRO A 54 44.85 -17.47 -20.10
N ASN A 55 44.70 -16.15 -20.01
CA ASN A 55 44.42 -15.30 -21.17
C ASN A 55 45.69 -14.84 -21.90
N HIS A 56 46.85 -14.88 -21.24
CA HIS A 56 48.15 -14.45 -21.76
C HIS A 56 49.23 -15.49 -21.38
N PRO A 57 49.31 -16.64 -22.07
CA PRO A 57 50.14 -17.77 -21.68
C PRO A 57 51.66 -17.48 -21.72
N GLU A 58 52.08 -16.42 -22.40
CA GLU A 58 53.45 -15.91 -22.42
C GLU A 58 53.83 -15.10 -21.17
N THR A 59 52.85 -14.71 -20.35
CA THR A 59 53.06 -13.89 -19.15
C THR A 59 52.92 -14.74 -17.89
N MET A 60 53.99 -14.77 -17.09
CA MET A 60 54.03 -15.43 -15.80
C MET A 60 54.18 -14.39 -14.68
N HIS A 61 53.27 -14.43 -13.72
CA HIS A 61 53.35 -13.63 -12.50
C HIS A 61 54.22 -14.33 -11.47
N GLU A 62 55.19 -13.61 -10.91
CA GLU A 62 56.03 -14.10 -9.82
C GLU A 62 55.27 -14.15 -8.49
N GLN A 63 55.77 -14.95 -7.55
CA GLN A 63 55.19 -15.02 -6.22
C GLN A 63 55.27 -13.66 -5.53
N HIS A 64 54.13 -13.12 -5.10
CA HIS A 64 54.07 -11.86 -4.36
C HIS A 64 53.00 -11.88 -3.27
N PRO A 65 53.18 -11.12 -2.17
CA PRO A 65 52.13 -10.93 -1.19
C PRO A 65 51.03 -10.00 -1.73
N VAL A 66 49.80 -10.23 -1.30
CA VAL A 66 48.65 -9.35 -1.46
C VAL A 66 48.09 -9.05 -0.08
N TYR A 67 48.02 -7.77 0.25
CA TYR A 67 47.44 -7.32 1.51
C TYR A 67 45.94 -7.11 1.32
N ARG A 68 45.14 -7.76 2.16
CA ARG A 68 43.68 -7.58 2.18
C ARG A 68 43.23 -7.09 3.54
N ILE A 69 42.38 -6.08 3.53
CA ILE A 69 41.68 -5.61 4.73
C ILE A 69 40.57 -6.62 5.02
N GLU A 70 40.67 -7.36 6.13
CA GLU A 70 39.67 -8.33 6.57
C GLU A 70 38.59 -7.69 7.45
N SER A 71 38.98 -6.65 8.20
CA SER A 71 38.08 -5.86 9.01
C SER A 71 38.44 -4.39 8.85
N THR A 72 37.47 -3.57 8.48
CA THR A 72 37.64 -2.13 8.35
C THR A 72 37.71 -1.46 9.71
N ALA A 73 38.42 -0.33 9.78
CA ALA A 73 38.45 0.48 10.99
C ALA A 73 37.02 0.89 11.37
N ARG A 74 36.73 0.84 12.67
CA ARG A 74 35.44 1.27 13.22
C ARG A 74 35.64 2.02 14.51
N TRP A 75 34.81 3.03 14.74
CA TRP A 75 34.80 3.75 16.01
C TRP A 75 34.48 2.80 17.16
N ASN A 76 35.17 2.99 18.28
CA ASN A 76 34.81 2.30 19.50
C ASN A 76 33.55 2.96 20.07
N LEU A 77 32.40 2.29 19.95
CA LEU A 77 31.12 2.77 20.48
C LEU A 77 30.90 2.40 21.95
N HIS A 78 31.91 1.82 22.61
CA HIS A 78 31.87 1.45 24.02
C HIS A 78 32.85 2.32 24.82
N PRO A 79 32.49 3.57 25.16
CA PRO A 79 33.30 4.42 26.01
C PRO A 79 33.25 3.88 27.45
N GLY A 80 34.23 3.08 27.84
CA GLY A 80 34.33 2.58 29.20
C GLY A 80 35.52 1.65 29.38
N SER A 81 36.16 1.71 30.56
CA SER A 81 37.21 0.76 30.88
C SER A 81 36.59 -0.64 30.96
N ALA A 82 37.12 -1.60 30.19
CA ALA A 82 36.74 -3.02 30.29
C ALA A 82 36.93 -3.60 31.72
N ARG A 83 37.55 -2.84 32.63
CA ARG A 83 37.84 -3.20 34.02
C ARG A 83 36.72 -2.93 35.02
N THR A 84 35.68 -2.17 34.67
CA THR A 84 34.58 -1.81 35.61
C THR A 84 33.25 -2.47 35.28
N ALA A 85 33.20 -3.36 34.29
CA ALA A 85 32.04 -4.23 34.11
C ALA A 85 32.02 -5.21 35.29
N ASN A 86 31.13 -4.95 36.25
CA ASN A 86 30.80 -5.88 37.30
C ASN A 86 30.37 -7.18 36.61
N LEU A 87 31.21 -8.23 36.66
CA LEU A 87 31.05 -9.45 35.84
C LEU A 87 29.71 -10.17 36.09
N LEU A 88 29.01 -9.82 37.16
CA LEU A 88 27.68 -10.34 37.48
C LEU A 88 26.53 -9.60 36.79
N ASN A 89 26.72 -8.34 36.36
CA ASN A 89 25.68 -7.59 35.65
C ASN A 89 26.31 -6.41 34.87
N PRO A 90 26.82 -6.61 33.65
CA PRO A 90 27.32 -5.52 32.83
C PRO A 90 26.16 -4.56 32.48
N PRO A 91 26.39 -3.23 32.47
CA PRO A 91 25.38 -2.29 32.00
C PRO A 91 24.97 -2.63 30.56
N PRO A 92 23.68 -2.52 30.20
CA PRO A 92 23.23 -2.79 28.84
C PRO A 92 23.96 -1.85 27.88
N ASP A 93 24.67 -2.46 26.94
CA ASP A 93 25.45 -1.76 25.93
C ASP A 93 24.51 -1.01 24.98
N ALA A 94 24.62 0.31 24.93
CA ALA A 94 23.76 1.17 24.11
C ALA A 94 23.92 0.91 22.60
N ALA A 95 24.99 0.23 22.18
CA ALA A 95 25.23 -0.19 20.80
C ALA A 95 24.82 -1.65 20.53
N PHE A 96 24.38 -2.40 21.54
CA PHE A 96 23.99 -3.80 21.41
C PHE A 96 22.51 -3.92 21.01
N ALA A 97 22.29 -4.08 19.70
CA ALA A 97 21.06 -4.68 19.20
C ALA A 97 21.29 -6.20 19.14
N PRO A 98 20.76 -7.01 20.08
CA PRO A 98 20.88 -8.46 19.97
C PRO A 98 20.28 -8.90 18.64
N PRO A 99 20.92 -9.86 17.93
CA PRO A 99 20.29 -10.51 16.80
C PRO A 99 18.88 -10.98 17.21
N PRO A 100 17.86 -10.84 16.36
CA PRO A 100 16.50 -11.26 16.70
C PRO A 100 16.55 -12.73 17.13
N SER A 101 16.13 -12.99 18.37
CA SER A 101 16.05 -14.35 18.89
C SER A 101 15.05 -15.17 18.08
N SER A 102 15.19 -16.49 18.10
CA SER A 102 14.32 -17.42 17.35
C SER A 102 12.83 -17.11 17.53
N ASP A 103 12.40 -16.73 18.73
CA ASP A 103 10.99 -16.41 19.03
C ASP A 103 10.51 -15.14 18.32
N ALA A 104 11.37 -14.12 18.21
CA ALA A 104 11.05 -12.90 17.47
C ALA A 104 10.93 -13.18 15.96
N VAL A 105 11.78 -14.06 15.42
CA VAL A 105 11.71 -14.50 14.02
C VAL A 105 10.45 -15.33 13.77
N ILE A 106 10.09 -16.24 14.68
CA ILE A 106 8.86 -17.04 14.59
C ILE A 106 7.63 -16.15 14.66
N ALA A 107 7.60 -15.17 15.56
CA ALA A 107 6.51 -14.21 15.68
C ALA A 107 6.36 -13.38 14.39
N GLU A 108 7.47 -12.93 13.81
CA GLU A 108 7.43 -12.15 12.57
C GLU A 108 7.03 -13.01 11.36
N MET A 109 7.52 -14.25 11.26
CA MET A 109 7.07 -15.19 10.24
C MET A 109 5.56 -15.45 10.34
N ASN A 110 5.03 -15.63 11.55
CA ASN A 110 3.59 -15.81 11.76
C ASN A 110 2.80 -14.56 11.36
N ARG A 111 3.29 -13.35 11.69
CA ARG A 111 2.67 -12.10 11.22
C ARG A 111 2.65 -11.99 9.70
N GLN A 112 3.75 -12.32 9.03
CA GLN A 112 3.82 -12.30 7.58
C GLN A 112 2.86 -13.32 6.95
N ARG A 113 2.73 -14.50 7.56
CA ARG A 113 1.79 -15.54 7.12
C ARG A 113 0.35 -15.09 7.23
N GLU A 114 -0.03 -14.48 8.35
CA GLU A 114 -1.37 -13.93 8.55
C GLU A 114 -1.67 -12.78 7.59
N ALA A 115 -0.72 -11.86 7.40
CA ALA A 115 -0.86 -10.76 6.44
C ALA A 115 -1.06 -11.28 5.00
N THR A 116 -0.25 -12.28 4.60
CA THR A 116 -0.37 -12.91 3.29
C THR A 116 -1.72 -13.61 3.11
N ALA A 117 -2.21 -14.31 4.14
CA ALA A 117 -3.51 -14.97 4.10
C ALA A 117 -4.67 -13.97 3.91
N ARG A 118 -4.58 -12.78 4.54
CA ARG A 118 -5.57 -11.71 4.35
C ARG A 118 -5.53 -11.13 2.94
N VAL A 119 -4.36 -10.84 2.41
CA VAL A 119 -4.21 -10.33 1.05
C VAL A 119 -4.75 -11.34 0.02
N MET A 120 -4.47 -12.62 0.21
CA MET A 120 -4.98 -13.68 -0.67
C MET A 120 -6.51 -13.81 -0.62
N SER A 121 -7.13 -13.69 0.56
CA SER A 121 -8.59 -13.77 0.67
C SER A 121 -9.28 -12.57 0.04
N GLU A 122 -8.69 -11.37 0.16
CA GLU A 122 -9.16 -10.17 -0.53
C GLU A 122 -9.02 -10.29 -2.04
N ALA A 123 -7.91 -10.84 -2.54
CA ALA A 123 -7.69 -11.08 -3.97
C ALA A 123 -8.75 -12.03 -4.56
N VAL A 124 -9.09 -13.11 -3.85
CA VAL A 124 -10.17 -14.05 -4.26
C VAL A 124 -11.54 -13.37 -4.24
N ARG A 125 -11.81 -12.49 -3.28
CA ARG A 125 -13.06 -11.74 -3.24
C ARG A 125 -13.16 -10.77 -4.42
N LEU A 126 -12.07 -10.09 -4.75
CA LEU A 126 -12.00 -9.18 -5.88
C LEU A 126 -12.20 -9.92 -7.20
N SER A 127 -11.57 -11.08 -7.40
CA SER A 127 -11.75 -11.85 -8.64
C SER A 127 -13.19 -12.29 -8.84
N ARG A 128 -13.88 -12.77 -7.80
CA ARG A 128 -15.31 -13.11 -7.86
C ARG A 128 -16.18 -11.91 -8.23
N SER A 129 -15.91 -10.75 -7.62
CA SER A 129 -16.65 -9.53 -7.97
C SER A 129 -16.48 -9.12 -9.43
N TYR A 130 -15.28 -9.37 -10.00
CA TYR A 130 -15.01 -9.10 -11.40
C TYR A 130 -15.76 -10.07 -12.32
N GLU A 131 -15.81 -11.36 -11.99
CA GLU A 131 -16.61 -12.37 -12.70
C GLU A 131 -18.10 -12.03 -12.69
N GLU A 132 -18.64 -11.60 -11.53
CA GLU A 132 -20.03 -11.14 -11.40
C GLU A 132 -20.30 -9.93 -12.30
N LEU A 133 -19.42 -8.93 -12.29
CA LEU A 133 -19.54 -7.76 -13.17
C LEU A 133 -19.51 -8.15 -14.65
N GLN A 134 -18.60 -9.04 -15.05
CA GLN A 134 -18.56 -9.54 -16.43
C GLN A 134 -19.86 -10.26 -16.83
N ASN A 135 -20.44 -11.06 -15.94
CA ASN A 135 -21.71 -11.71 -16.17
C ASN A 135 -22.84 -10.68 -16.34
N ILE A 136 -22.91 -9.68 -15.47
CA ILE A 136 -23.89 -8.58 -15.57
C ILE A 136 -23.74 -7.82 -16.88
N PHE A 137 -22.52 -7.52 -17.33
CA PHE A 137 -22.30 -6.89 -18.63
C PHE A 137 -22.81 -7.75 -19.79
N SER A 138 -22.62 -9.07 -19.72
CA SER A 138 -23.14 -9.99 -20.74
C SER A 138 -24.67 -10.00 -20.78
N GLN A 139 -25.32 -9.99 -19.62
CA GLN A 139 -26.77 -9.93 -19.48
C GLN A 139 -27.31 -8.58 -19.97
N MET A 140 -26.69 -7.46 -19.59
CA MET A 140 -27.09 -6.12 -20.04
C MET A 140 -27.00 -5.99 -21.56
N LYS A 141 -25.98 -6.58 -22.19
CA LYS A 141 -25.84 -6.63 -23.65
C LYS A 141 -26.99 -7.42 -24.31
N SER A 142 -27.45 -8.51 -23.69
CA SER A 142 -28.58 -9.28 -24.21
C SER A 142 -29.90 -8.50 -24.06
N VAL A 143 -30.11 -7.85 -22.92
CA VAL A 143 -31.28 -7.01 -22.66
C VAL A 143 -31.35 -5.85 -23.65
N ALA A 144 -30.24 -5.16 -23.90
CA ALA A 144 -30.18 -4.07 -24.87
C ALA A 144 -30.56 -4.54 -26.29
N ARG A 145 -30.07 -5.71 -26.73
CA ARG A 145 -30.46 -6.30 -28.02
C ARG A 145 -31.94 -6.66 -28.08
N ASN A 146 -32.47 -7.26 -27.02
CA ASN A 146 -33.88 -7.63 -26.95
C ASN A 146 -34.78 -6.39 -26.95
N SER A 147 -34.40 -5.34 -26.22
CA SER A 147 -35.10 -4.05 -26.23
C SER A 147 -35.11 -3.40 -27.61
N ALA A 148 -33.97 -3.40 -28.32
CA ALA A 148 -33.90 -2.90 -29.70
C ALA A 148 -34.80 -3.70 -30.66
N LEU A 149 -34.81 -5.02 -30.54
CA LEU A 149 -35.67 -5.90 -31.34
C LEU A 149 -37.16 -5.67 -31.05
N LEU A 150 -37.53 -5.51 -29.78
CA LEU A 150 -38.90 -5.17 -29.38
C LEU A 150 -39.30 -3.81 -29.94
N GLY A 151 -38.44 -2.80 -29.86
CA GLY A 151 -38.68 -1.48 -30.45
C GLY A 151 -38.94 -1.55 -31.95
N ALA A 152 -38.14 -2.34 -32.69
CA ALA A 152 -38.35 -2.55 -34.12
C ALA A 152 -39.68 -3.25 -34.43
N ARG A 153 -40.08 -4.25 -33.62
CA ARG A 153 -41.38 -4.91 -33.75
C ARG A 153 -42.54 -3.96 -33.48
N VAL A 154 -42.45 -3.14 -32.44
CA VAL A 154 -43.47 -2.14 -32.10
C VAL A 154 -43.64 -1.15 -33.25
N ALA A 155 -42.55 -0.60 -33.79
CA ALA A 155 -42.60 0.30 -34.94
C ALA A 155 -43.26 -0.35 -36.17
N THR A 156 -42.99 -1.64 -36.42
CA THR A 156 -43.62 -2.40 -37.51
C THR A 156 -45.11 -2.60 -37.27
N THR A 157 -45.53 -2.90 -36.02
CA THR A 157 -46.95 -3.04 -35.69
C THR A 157 -47.68 -1.71 -35.76
N GLU A 158 -47.07 -0.61 -35.35
CA GLU A 158 -47.63 0.73 -35.49
C GLU A 158 -47.87 1.07 -36.96
N GLN A 159 -46.90 0.79 -37.84
CA GLN A 159 -47.09 0.97 -39.29
C GLN A 159 -48.30 0.21 -39.82
N ARG A 160 -48.44 -1.09 -39.48
CA ARG A 160 -49.59 -1.90 -39.90
C ARG A 160 -50.92 -1.36 -39.38
N VAL A 161 -50.97 -0.88 -38.14
CA VAL A 161 -52.18 -0.26 -37.58
C VAL A 161 -52.53 1.03 -38.33
N THR A 162 -51.54 1.88 -38.65
CA THR A 162 -51.79 3.09 -39.45
C THR A 162 -52.27 2.77 -40.87
N GLU A 163 -51.75 1.70 -41.49
CA GLU A 163 -52.19 1.23 -42.80
C GLU A 163 -53.64 0.74 -42.76
N PHE A 164 -54.00 -0.10 -41.79
CA PHE A 164 -55.38 -0.53 -41.59
C PHE A 164 -56.33 0.65 -41.34
N GLY A 165 -55.89 1.67 -40.59
CA GLY A 165 -56.65 2.90 -40.40
C GLY A 165 -56.94 3.63 -41.71
N LYS A 166 -55.95 3.75 -42.60
CA LYS A 166 -56.12 4.36 -43.93
C LYS A 166 -57.03 3.54 -44.84
N GLU A 167 -56.95 2.21 -44.81
CA GLU A 167 -57.84 1.35 -45.60
C GLU A 167 -59.29 1.42 -45.11
N LEU A 168 -59.53 1.52 -43.80
CA LEU A 168 -60.86 1.78 -43.24
C LEU A 168 -61.41 3.14 -43.68
N GLU A 169 -60.57 4.18 -43.73
CA GLU A 169 -60.96 5.52 -44.18
C GLU A 169 -61.35 5.54 -45.67
N LYS A 170 -60.63 4.79 -46.53
CA LYS A 170 -61.01 4.58 -47.94
C LYS A 170 -62.36 3.88 -48.08
N LEU A 171 -62.62 2.84 -47.28
CA LEU A 171 -63.91 2.14 -47.33
C LEU A 171 -65.06 3.06 -46.88
N SER A 172 -64.82 3.88 -45.86
CA SER A 172 -65.74 4.92 -45.38
C SER A 172 -66.03 6.01 -46.43
N THR A 173 -65.07 6.33 -47.29
CA THR A 173 -65.21 7.36 -48.35
C THR A 173 -65.68 6.80 -49.69
N THR A 174 -66.09 5.52 -49.77
CA THR A 174 -66.82 4.99 -50.92
C THR A 174 -68.15 5.75 -51.06
N PRO A 175 -68.43 6.41 -52.20
CA PRO A 175 -69.64 7.21 -52.32
C PRO A 175 -70.87 6.30 -52.24
N ALA A 176 -71.87 6.74 -51.47
CA ALA A 176 -73.19 6.14 -51.41
C ALA A 176 -73.76 5.99 -52.83
N GLY A 177 -73.82 4.75 -53.31
CA GLY A 177 -74.22 4.50 -54.69
C GLY A 177 -74.27 3.03 -55.06
N GLN A 178 -75.01 2.22 -54.30
CA GLN A 178 -75.74 1.08 -54.84
C GLN A 178 -76.80 0.64 -53.82
N THR A 179 -78.02 1.09 -54.07
CA THR A 179 -79.26 0.67 -53.41
C THR A 179 -79.48 -0.83 -53.67
N ASN A 180 -79.59 -1.62 -52.60
CA ASN A 180 -80.13 -2.96 -52.67
C ASN A 180 -81.67 -2.83 -52.74
N ASP A 181 -82.24 -3.09 -53.89
CA ASP A 181 -83.69 -3.19 -54.06
C ASP A 181 -84.24 -4.41 -53.31
N VAL A 182 -85.16 -4.14 -52.38
CA VAL A 182 -85.98 -5.12 -51.68
C VAL A 182 -87.14 -5.54 -52.60
N PRO A 183 -87.42 -6.84 -52.83
CA PRO A 183 -88.58 -7.23 -53.62
C PRO A 183 -89.88 -6.91 -52.89
N ALA A 184 -90.76 -6.16 -53.57
CA ALA A 184 -92.08 -5.78 -53.10
C ALA A 184 -93.02 -6.99 -52.97
N PHE A 185 -93.64 -7.16 -51.80
CA PHE A 185 -94.78 -8.04 -51.61
C PHE A 185 -96.04 -7.37 -52.17
N VAL A 186 -96.69 -8.01 -53.13
CA VAL A 186 -98.01 -7.65 -53.68
C VAL A 186 -99.09 -8.38 -52.85
N PRO A 187 -100.15 -7.70 -52.36
CA PRO A 187 -101.31 -8.38 -51.77
C PRO A 187 -102.40 -8.63 -52.82
N ASP A 188 -102.91 -9.86 -52.88
CA ASP A 188 -104.07 -10.24 -53.71
C ASP A 188 -105.41 -9.74 -53.12
N PRO A 189 -106.41 -9.39 -53.96
CA PRO A 189 -107.67 -8.78 -53.55
C PRO A 189 -108.76 -9.81 -53.15
N PRO A 190 -109.83 -9.38 -52.44
CA PRO A 190 -110.84 -10.29 -51.92
C PRO A 190 -112.00 -10.47 -52.91
N ASP A 191 -112.40 -11.71 -53.17
CA ASP A 191 -113.70 -12.04 -53.76
C ASP A 191 -114.45 -13.08 -52.92
N ALA A 192 -115.71 -12.76 -52.64
CA ALA A 192 -116.73 -13.58 -51.96
C ALA A 192 -117.78 -14.03 -53.01
N PRO A 193 -118.89 -14.73 -52.67
CA PRO A 193 -119.12 -15.91 -51.81
C PRO A 193 -119.93 -17.07 -52.48
N LYS A 194 -119.91 -18.26 -51.84
CA LYS A 194 -120.96 -19.34 -51.71
C LYS A 194 -121.49 -20.11 -52.96
N PRO A 195 -121.92 -21.39 -52.80
CA PRO A 195 -123.04 -21.89 -51.97
C PRO A 195 -122.64 -22.57 -50.65
#